data_AF-A0A7C3SG61-F1
#
_entry.id   AF-A0A7C3SG61-F1
#
_cell.length_a   1.000
_cell.length_b   1.000
_cell.length_c   1.000
_cell.angle_alpha   90.00
_cell.angle_beta   90.00
_cell.angle_gamma   90.00
#
_symmetry.space_group_name_H-M   'P 1'
#
loop_
_entity.id
_entity.type
_entity.pdbx_description
1 polymer ?
#
loop_
_entity_poly.entity_id
_entity_poly.type
_entity_poly.pdbx_seq_one_letter_code
_entity_poly.pdbx_strand_id
1 'polypeptide(L)'
;MPVSKETTFEELKQRIHSKLVDKLDLSRVGELEGEVLRREIRLVVEHLCDTENTMLNRAERERLVEEVLDETFGLGPLEGLLKDPTISDI
;
A
#
# COMPACT_ATOMS: atom_id res chain seq x y z
N MET A 1 -3.12 -16.48 -23.73
CA MET A 1 -4.17 -15.96 -22.83
C MET A 1 -4.01 -14.45 -22.77
N PRO A 2 -5.04 -13.62 -23.01
CA PRO A 2 -4.92 -12.19 -22.76
C PRO A 2 -4.74 -11.99 -21.25
N VAL A 3 -3.72 -11.24 -20.85
CA VAL A 3 -3.54 -10.83 -19.46
C VAL A 3 -4.70 -9.90 -19.12
N SER A 4 -5.53 -10.28 -18.15
CA SER A 4 -6.62 -9.43 -17.67
C SER A 4 -6.03 -8.20 -16.98
N LYS A 5 -6.65 -7.02 -17.14
CA LYS A 5 -6.20 -5.78 -16.49
C LYS A 5 -6.02 -5.94 -14.97
N GLU A 6 -6.85 -6.76 -14.34
CA GLU A 6 -6.78 -7.09 -12.91
C GLU A 6 -5.48 -7.82 -12.55
N THR A 7 -5.01 -8.73 -13.40
CA THR A 7 -3.73 -9.43 -13.18
C THR A 7 -2.56 -8.45 -13.27
N THR A 8 -2.57 -7.55 -14.25
CA THR A 8 -1.53 -6.51 -14.38
C THR A 8 -1.50 -5.57 -13.17
N PHE A 9 -2.67 -5.26 -12.61
CA PHE A 9 -2.78 -4.45 -11.40
C PHE A 9 -2.18 -5.17 -10.19
N GLU A 10 -2.54 -6.44 -9.96
CA GLU A 10 -2.01 -7.24 -8.85
C GLU A 10 -0.49 -7.44 -8.96
N GLU A 11 0.04 -7.72 -10.16
CA GLU A 11 1.48 -7.83 -10.40
C GLU A 11 2.21 -6.52 -10.07
N LEU A 12 1.62 -5.39 -10.46
CA LEU A 12 2.17 -4.07 -10.15
C LEU A 12 2.13 -3.80 -8.64
N LYS A 13 1.03 -4.14 -7.96
CA LYS A 13 0.88 -4.01 -6.51
C LYS A 13 1.95 -4.79 -5.78
N GLN A 14 2.12 -6.08 -6.09
CA GLN A 14 3.16 -6.91 -5.49
C GLN A 14 4.55 -6.33 -5.71
N ARG A 15 4.84 -5.84 -6.92
CA ARG A 15 6.14 -5.22 -7.24
C ARG A 15 6.38 -3.95 -6.43
N ILE A 16 5.38 -3.09 -6.29
CA ILE A 16 5.47 -1.85 -5.50
C ILE A 16 5.62 -2.19 -4.02
N HIS A 17 4.87 -3.15 -3.50
CA HIS A 17 4.97 -3.61 -2.12
C HIS A 17 6.36 -4.18 -1.81
N SER A 18 6.93 -5.05 -2.66
CA SER A 18 8.29 -5.54 -2.48
C SER A 18 9.32 -4.41 -2.46
N LYS A 19 9.22 -3.44 -3.38
CA LYS A 19 10.11 -2.27 -3.41
C LYS A 19 9.94 -1.36 -2.20
N LEU A 20 8.71 -1.25 -1.69
CA LEU A 20 8.44 -0.52 -0.47
C LEU A 20 9.14 -1.19 0.70
N VAL A 21 8.96 -2.50 0.90
CA VAL A 21 9.61 -3.26 1.97
C VAL A 21 11.14 -3.16 1.87
N ASP A 22 11.71 -3.24 0.67
CA ASP A 22 13.16 -3.06 0.45
C ASP A 22 13.66 -1.65 0.82
N LYS A 23 12.82 -0.62 0.64
CA LYS A 23 13.13 0.77 0.99
C LYS A 23 12.79 1.13 2.43
N LEU A 24 11.82 0.42 3.02
CA LEU A 24 11.34 0.64 4.35
C LEU A 24 12.30 -0.03 5.32
N ASP A 25 13.23 0.77 5.85
CA ASP A 25 14.10 0.30 6.91
C ASP A 25 13.28 0.14 8.19
N LEU A 26 12.88 -1.10 8.49
CA LEU A 26 12.09 -1.47 9.68
C LEU A 26 12.73 -0.98 10.99
N SER A 27 14.04 -0.70 11.01
CA SER A 27 14.70 -0.11 12.18
C SER A 27 14.31 1.34 12.46
N ARG A 28 13.88 2.09 11.43
CA ARG A 28 13.44 3.50 11.52
C ARG A 28 11.92 3.64 11.65
N VAL A 29 11.19 2.60 11.27
CA VAL A 29 9.71 2.55 11.34
C VAL A 29 9.22 2.64 12.79
N GLY A 30 9.96 2.07 13.74
CA GLY A 30 9.64 2.14 15.17
C GLY A 30 9.80 3.53 15.81
N GLU A 31 10.47 4.47 15.12
CA GLU A 31 10.67 5.85 15.61
C GLU A 31 9.56 6.81 15.14
N LEU A 32 8.77 6.42 14.13
CA LEU A 32 7.71 7.24 13.55
C LEU A 32 6.34 6.76 14.05
N GLU A 33 5.65 7.61 14.80
CA GLU A 33 4.34 7.27 15.37
C GLU A 33 3.20 7.42 14.35
N GLY A 34 2.36 6.38 14.25
CA GLY A 34 1.01 6.40 13.67
C GLY A 34 0.87 7.11 12.32
N GLU A 35 0.15 8.26 12.32
CA GLU A 35 -0.18 9.01 11.10
C GLU A 35 1.04 9.53 10.32
N VAL A 36 2.14 9.84 11.02
CA VAL A 36 3.36 10.31 10.38
C VAL A 36 3.97 9.20 9.53
N LEU A 37 4.05 7.99 10.08
CA LEU A 37 4.53 6.82 9.36
C LEU A 37 3.62 6.50 8.16
N ARG A 38 2.29 6.54 8.33
CA ARG A 38 1.34 6.32 7.22
C ARG A 38 1.53 7.34 6.09
N ARG A 39 1.78 8.61 6.43
CA ARG A 39 2.05 9.66 5.45
C ARG A 39 3.37 9.45 4.72
N GLU A 40 4.44 9.11 5.44
CA GLU A 40 5.76 8.87 4.83
C GLU A 40 5.71 7.66 3.88
N ILE A 41 5.09 6.55 4.30
CA ILE A 41 4.91 5.38 3.45
C ILE A 41 4.09 5.74 2.20
N ARG A 42 3.01 6.51 2.36
CA ARG A 42 2.20 6.98 1.22
C ARG A 42 3.06 7.71 0.20
N LEU A 43 3.90 8.65 0.65
CA LEU A 43 4.79 9.41 -0.24
C LEU A 43 5.79 8.50 -0.97
N VAL A 44 6.33 7.48 -0.28
CA VAL A 44 7.22 6.50 -0.90
C VAL A 44 6.50 5.68 -1.97
N VAL A 45 5.29 5.19 -1.67
CA VAL A 45 4.47 4.42 -2.62
C VAL A 45 4.10 5.27 -3.84
N GLU A 46 3.67 6.51 -3.62
CA GLU A 46 3.40 7.44 -4.72
C GLU A 46 4.67 7.66 -5.58
N HIS A 47 5.82 7.88 -4.97
CA HIS A 47 7.06 8.04 -5.72
C HIS A 47 7.46 6.78 -6.51
N LEU A 48 7.23 5.59 -5.95
CA LEU A 48 7.43 4.31 -6.64
C LEU A 48 6.49 4.18 -7.85
N CYS A 49 5.22 4.55 -7.70
CA CYS A 49 4.25 4.53 -8.80
C CYS A 49 4.65 5.47 -9.95
N ASP A 50 5.22 6.64 -9.65
CA ASP A 50 5.74 7.56 -10.68
C ASP A 50 6.98 6.98 -11.38
N THR A 51 7.86 6.33 -10.62
CA THR A 51 9.11 5.75 -11.15
C THR A 51 8.82 4.56 -12.07
N GLU A 52 7.81 3.75 -11.76
CA GLU A 52 7.45 2.57 -12.55
C GLU A 52 6.75 2.89 -13.87
N ASN A 53 6.52 4.17 -14.19
CA ASN A 53 5.88 4.66 -15.43
C ASN A 53 4.61 3.86 -15.75
N THR A 54 3.78 3.69 -14.72
CA THR A 54 2.62 2.81 -14.77
C THR A 54 1.58 3.36 -15.75
N MET A 55 0.94 2.49 -16.53
CA MET A 55 -0.19 2.90 -17.39
C MET A 55 -1.49 3.13 -16.60
N LEU A 56 -1.40 3.27 -15.28
CA LEU A 56 -2.54 3.46 -14.40
C LEU A 56 -3.11 4.86 -14.57
N ASN A 57 -4.43 4.95 -14.59
CA ASN A 57 -5.09 6.23 -14.44
C ASN A 57 -5.03 6.71 -12.97
N ARG A 58 -5.45 7.95 -12.72
CA ARG A 58 -5.42 8.55 -11.38
C ARG A 58 -6.16 7.72 -10.33
N ALA A 59 -7.36 7.21 -10.65
CA ALA A 59 -8.16 6.43 -9.70
C ALA A 59 -7.51 5.07 -9.40
N GLU A 60 -6.94 4.40 -10.42
CA GLU A 60 -6.19 3.16 -10.22
C GLU A 60 -4.94 3.38 -9.37
N ARG A 61 -4.26 4.52 -9.56
CA ARG A 61 -3.08 4.89 -8.77
C ARG A 61 -3.44 5.18 -7.31
N GLU A 62 -4.51 5.92 -7.06
CA GLU A 62 -5.02 6.18 -5.70
C GLU A 62 -5.40 4.86 -5.00
N ARG A 63 -6.11 3.96 -5.71
CA ARG A 63 -6.42 2.62 -5.21
C ARG A 63 -5.18 1.79 -4.89
N LEU A 64 -4.18 1.78 -5.78
CA LEU A 64 -2.93 1.05 -5.57
C LEU A 64 -2.20 1.53 -4.32
N VAL A 65 -2.16 2.85 -4.12
CA VAL A 65 -1.52 3.45 -2.94
C VAL A 65 -2.23 3.03 -1.66
N GLU A 66 -3.56 3.05 -1.64
CA GLU A 66 -4.35 2.59 -0.48
C GLU A 66 -4.16 1.11 -0.19
N GLU A 67 -4.27 0.23 -1.19
CA GLU A 67 -4.09 -1.21 -0.98
C GLU A 67 -2.68 -1.56 -0.49
N VAL A 68 -1.63 -0.91 -1.02
CA VAL A 68 -0.25 -1.14 -0.56
C VAL A 68 -0.06 -0.65 0.88
N LEU A 69 -0.63 0.50 1.24
CA LEU A 69 -0.58 1.01 2.61
C LEU A 69 -1.25 0.03 3.56
N ASP A 70 -2.46 -0.40 3.24
CA ASP A 70 -3.26 -1.29 4.06
C ASP A 70 -2.56 -2.66 4.23
N GLU A 71 -1.97 -3.22 3.17
CA GLU A 71 -1.11 -4.42 3.28
C GLU A 71 0.12 -4.19 4.17
N THR A 72 0.79 -3.04 4.05
CA THR A 72 2.00 -2.71 4.82
C THR A 72 1.73 -2.56 6.31
N PHE A 73 0.57 -2.01 6.67
CA PHE A 73 0.13 -1.86 8.07
C PHE A 73 -0.60 -3.09 8.62
N GLY A 74 -0.71 -4.17 7.84
CA GLY A 74 -1.43 -5.39 8.24
C GLY A 74 -2.96 -5.24 8.26
N LEU A 75 -3.47 -4.14 7.70
CA LEU A 75 -4.87 -3.81 7.51
C LEU A 75 -5.39 -4.32 6.15
N GLY A 76 -4.94 -5.50 5.70
CA GLY A 76 -5.31 -6.06 4.38
C GLY A 76 -6.84 -6.08 4.12
N PRO A 77 -7.34 -6.58 2.97
CA PRO A 77 -8.71 -6.37 2.46
C PRO A 77 -9.92 -6.80 3.33
N LEU A 78 -9.75 -7.07 4.62
CA LEU A 78 -10.74 -7.29 5.67
C LEU A 78 -11.39 -6.03 6.26
N GLU A 79 -10.94 -4.80 5.96
CA GLU A 79 -11.61 -3.59 6.49
C GLU A 79 -12.97 -3.27 5.83
N GLY A 80 -13.32 -3.95 4.73
CA GLY A 80 -14.70 -3.97 4.24
C GLY A 80 -15.69 -4.68 5.20
N LEU A 81 -15.19 -5.48 6.14
CA LEU A 81 -15.97 -6.24 7.14
C LEU A 81 -15.72 -5.81 8.59
N LEU A 82 -14.78 -4.91 8.85
CA LEU A 82 -14.44 -4.42 10.20
C LEU A 82 -14.81 -2.94 10.39
N LYS A 83 -16.02 -2.58 9.95
CA LYS A 83 -16.84 -1.64 10.73
C LYS A 83 -17.39 -2.38 11.94
N ASP A 84 -16.53 -2.74 12.88
CA ASP A 84 -16.96 -3.16 14.21
C ASP A 84 -16.15 -2.36 15.25
N PRO A 85 -16.74 -1.40 15.98
CA PRO A 85 -16.04 -0.56 16.95
C PRO A 85 -15.68 -1.30 18.25
N THR A 86 -15.41 -2.62 18.21
CA THR A 86 -15.15 -3.43 19.42
C THR A 86 -13.72 -3.92 19.58
N ILE A 87 -12.76 -3.51 18.73
CA ILE A 87 -11.34 -3.87 18.95
C ILE A 87 -10.49 -2.61 19.13
N SER A 88 -10.88 -1.80 20.11
CA SER A 88 -9.91 -1.11 20.98
C SER A 88 -9.80 -1.94 22.26
N ASP A 89 -8.57 -2.17 22.70
CA ASP A 89 -8.15 -2.72 24.00
C ASP A 89 -8.41 -4.21 24.31
N ILE A 90 -7.33 -5.01 24.29
CA ILE A 90 -6.62 -5.57 25.47
C ILE A 90 -5.29 -6.20 25.03
#